data_AF-A0A952GIR0-F1
#
_entry.id   AF-A0A952GIR0-F1
#
_cell.length_a   1.000
_cell.length_b   1.000
_cell.length_c   1.000
_cell.angle_alpha   90.00
_cell.angle_beta   90.00
_cell.angle_gamma   90.00
#
_symmetry.space_group_name_H-M   'P 1'
#
loop_
_entity.id
_entity.type
_entity.pdbx_description
1 polymer ?
#
loop_
_entity_poly.entity_id
_entity_poly.type
_entity_poly.pdbx_seq_one_letter_code
_entity_poly.pdbx_strand_id
1 'polypeptide(L)'
;MGSMLDRHIAFVEALRSAGLPVSLSEGLDAVHALAGLGLGDRETVRAAYAATLVKRQPHRAGFDQVFDLYFPALVGDGIVRHDLAPETAEEGPERAGVSGLDGPAELAEFRESLVEALGMGDPDALALLAREAVQRFGLIRGRGPGEQRWSSYNVMNRVSPAELVGRVMQGLGLELDDDPATRRLVDAQVRAFEGLVEAEVRRRAAEVRGPEHVARYTVRRSIDQLDFTSARKSDLEEMRREIGPLARRLATRLNRHKAARRRGPVDFRHTVRASMSSGGVPLEIHHRPRRPTRSDLVVLCDVSGSVANFASFTLLLVFALREQFDRVRAFTFVDEIHEVTDRFRPGGDPAETVAALAASAQHATLWGRTSYGRAFTRFAEQHPDALTPKTNLLVLGDARSNYSDLALPVVRDLVHQARHAWWLNPEATRHWDTGDSAAKDYGALMPMVECRNLVQLGQFVQDLA
;
A
#
# COMPACT_ATOMS: atom_id res chain seq x y z
N MET A 1 20.81 24.75 17.35
CA MET A 1 20.39 23.36 17.03
C MET A 1 19.25 22.99 17.96
N GLY A 2 18.22 22.30 17.46
CA GLY A 2 17.07 21.88 18.26
C GLY A 2 17.43 20.79 19.28
N SER A 3 16.77 20.83 20.42
CA SER A 3 16.82 19.84 21.49
C SER A 3 16.44 18.42 21.00
N MET A 4 16.75 17.38 21.77
CA MET A 4 16.25 16.02 21.51
C MET A 4 14.71 15.98 21.41
N LEU A 5 14.03 16.90 22.10
CA LEU A 5 12.59 17.10 21.99
C LEU A 5 12.20 17.62 20.60
N ASP A 6 12.92 18.58 20.04
CA ASP A 6 12.67 19.09 18.68
C ASP A 6 12.87 17.97 17.64
N ARG A 7 13.88 17.13 17.83
CA ARG A 7 14.11 15.95 16.98
C ARG A 7 12.99 14.93 17.11
N HIS A 8 12.48 14.69 18.31
CA HIS A 8 11.33 13.83 18.55
C HIS A 8 10.07 14.33 17.83
N ILE A 9 9.77 15.64 17.96
CA ILE A 9 8.60 16.25 17.32
C ILE A 9 8.70 16.12 15.80
N ALA A 10 9.83 16.51 15.21
CA ALA A 10 10.06 16.42 13.77
C ALA A 10 10.01 14.95 13.27
N PHE A 11 10.52 14.00 14.06
CA PHE A 11 10.42 12.57 13.77
C PHE A 11 8.96 12.10 13.74
N VAL A 12 8.15 12.46 14.74
CA VAL A 12 6.72 12.11 14.79
C VAL A 12 5.95 12.74 13.62
N GLU A 13 6.24 13.99 13.25
CA GLU A 13 5.65 14.65 12.08
C GLU A 13 6.05 13.97 10.76
N ALA A 14 7.30 13.53 10.64
CA ALA A 14 7.76 12.77 9.49
C ALA A 14 7.09 11.41 9.38
N LEU A 15 6.90 10.69 10.49
CA LEU A 15 6.16 9.43 10.52
C LEU A 15 4.70 9.63 10.07
N ARG A 16 4.03 10.70 10.56
CA ARG A 16 2.67 11.06 10.11
C ARG A 16 2.62 11.35 8.61
N SER A 17 3.61 12.09 8.11
CA SER A 17 3.72 12.42 6.68
C SER A 17 3.99 11.20 5.81
N ALA A 18 4.72 10.20 6.34
CA ALA A 18 4.97 8.90 5.70
C ALA A 18 3.77 7.93 5.80
N GLY A 19 2.70 8.32 6.49
CA GLY A 19 1.45 7.57 6.56
C GLY A 19 1.23 6.76 7.83
N LEU A 20 2.08 6.92 8.85
CA LEU A 20 1.90 6.23 10.12
C LEU A 20 0.97 7.05 11.04
N PRO A 21 -0.15 6.47 11.50
CA PRO A 21 -1.11 7.18 12.34
C PRO A 21 -0.62 7.24 13.78
N VAL A 22 0.28 8.19 14.06
CA VAL A 22 0.84 8.46 15.40
C VAL A 22 0.04 9.56 16.09
N SER A 23 -0.58 9.27 17.22
CA SER A 23 -1.29 10.24 18.06
C SER A 23 -0.34 11.05 18.94
N LEU A 24 -0.83 12.13 19.55
CA LEU A 24 -0.03 12.92 20.51
C LEU A 24 0.31 12.10 21.77
N SER A 25 -0.65 11.32 22.29
CA SER A 25 -0.43 10.47 23.46
C SER A 25 0.67 9.44 23.21
N GLU A 26 0.71 8.84 22.01
CA GLU A 26 1.76 7.88 21.64
C GLU A 26 3.14 8.54 21.52
N GLY A 27 3.18 9.80 21.07
CA GLY A 27 4.41 10.59 21.11
C GLY A 27 4.92 10.77 22.55
N LEU A 28 4.03 11.09 23.49
CA LEU A 28 4.38 11.20 24.91
C LEU A 28 4.81 9.85 25.52
N ASP A 29 4.12 8.76 25.17
CA ASP A 29 4.48 7.41 25.62
C ASP A 29 5.87 7.01 25.11
N ALA A 30 6.22 7.40 23.87
CA ALA A 30 7.56 7.19 23.33
C ALA A 30 8.62 7.98 24.11
N VAL A 31 8.35 9.24 24.48
CA VAL A 31 9.26 10.03 25.32
C VAL A 31 9.43 9.38 26.70
N HIS A 32 8.35 8.92 27.33
CA HIS A 32 8.42 8.21 28.60
C HIS A 32 9.23 6.90 28.50
N ALA A 33 9.03 6.11 27.44
CA ALA A 33 9.80 4.88 27.22
C ALA A 33 11.30 5.16 27.06
N LEU A 34 11.66 6.22 26.32
CA LEU A 34 13.05 6.61 26.12
C LEU A 34 13.70 7.17 27.40
N ALA A 35 12.94 7.88 28.23
CA ALA A 35 13.43 8.35 29.52
C ALA A 35 13.77 7.18 30.46
N GLY A 36 13.04 6.06 30.37
CA GLY A 36 13.29 4.85 31.16
C GLY A 36 14.42 3.96 30.62
N LEU A 37 14.57 3.87 29.30
CA LEU A 37 15.57 2.99 28.64
C LEU A 37 16.92 3.68 28.39
N GLY A 38 16.95 5.01 28.37
CA GLY A 38 18.12 5.80 28.01
C GLY A 38 18.34 5.89 26.49
N LEU A 39 19.31 6.73 26.09
CA LEU A 39 19.64 7.02 24.69
C LEU A 39 21.01 6.48 24.25
N GLY A 40 21.62 5.60 25.06
CA GLY A 40 22.99 5.13 24.87
C GLY A 40 23.16 4.13 23.73
N ASP A 41 22.11 3.37 23.39
CA ASP A 41 22.10 2.41 22.30
C ASP A 41 21.01 2.75 21.27
N ARG A 42 21.42 2.84 20.01
CA ARG A 42 20.55 3.18 18.89
C ARG A 42 19.48 2.12 18.66
N GLU A 43 19.81 0.84 18.77
CA GLU A 43 18.85 -0.22 18.51
C GLU A 43 17.82 -0.34 19.64
N THR A 44 18.22 -0.04 20.88
CA THR A 44 17.29 0.16 22.00
C THR A 44 16.34 1.34 21.75
N VAL A 45 16.85 2.48 21.28
CA VAL A 45 16.01 3.64 20.90
C VAL A 45 15.05 3.28 19.75
N ARG A 46 15.53 2.56 18.73
CA ARG A 46 14.70 2.06 17.61
C ARG A 46 13.58 1.17 18.13
N ALA A 47 13.91 0.20 18.99
CA ALA A 47 12.94 -0.73 19.56
C ALA A 47 11.90 -0.01 20.42
N ALA A 48 12.31 0.96 21.24
CA ALA A 48 11.41 1.76 22.07
C ALA A 48 10.40 2.56 21.23
N TYR A 49 10.87 3.23 20.17
CA TYR A 49 10.00 3.94 19.25
C TYR A 49 9.11 2.99 18.44
N ALA A 50 9.63 1.85 17.99
CA ALA A 50 8.82 0.88 17.26
C ALA A 50 7.70 0.32 18.15
N ALA A 51 7.98 0.01 19.41
CA ALA A 51 7.01 -0.52 20.36
C ALA A 51 5.90 0.47 20.71
N THR A 52 6.20 1.77 20.72
CA THR A 52 5.23 2.82 21.10
C THR A 52 4.49 3.42 19.90
N LEU A 53 5.13 3.50 18.73
CA LEU A 53 4.58 4.22 17.56
C LEU A 53 4.05 3.31 16.44
N VAL A 54 4.49 2.05 16.34
CA VAL A 54 4.15 1.15 15.22
C VAL A 54 3.04 0.19 15.62
N LYS A 55 1.84 0.39 15.07
CA LYS A 55 0.62 -0.41 15.39
C LYS A 55 0.41 -1.60 14.49
N ARG A 56 0.94 -1.55 13.28
CA ARG A 56 0.69 -2.52 12.21
C ARG A 56 1.98 -2.89 11.51
N GLN A 57 2.12 -4.15 11.12
CA GLN A 57 3.30 -4.66 10.46
C GLN A 57 3.66 -3.90 9.16
N PRO A 58 2.72 -3.51 8.28
CA PRO A 58 3.03 -2.74 7.07
C PRO A 58 3.66 -1.36 7.33
N HIS A 59 3.55 -0.84 8.57
CA HIS A 59 4.13 0.44 8.96
C HIS A 59 5.60 0.32 9.34
N ARG A 60 6.09 -0.90 9.59
CA ARG A 60 7.46 -1.13 10.08
C ARG A 60 8.52 -0.67 9.08
N ALA A 61 8.37 -1.01 7.80
CA ALA A 61 9.34 -0.62 6.78
C ALA A 61 9.45 0.91 6.61
N GLY A 62 8.31 1.62 6.60
CA GLY A 62 8.29 3.08 6.56
C GLY A 62 8.88 3.70 7.83
N PHE A 63 8.54 3.15 9.00
CA PHE A 63 9.13 3.56 10.28
C PHE A 63 10.66 3.44 10.27
N ASP A 64 11.21 2.29 9.89
CA ASP A 64 12.66 2.05 9.92
C ASP A 64 13.39 3.04 9.00
N GLN A 65 12.84 3.35 7.82
CA GLN A 65 13.39 4.35 6.91
C GLN A 65 13.41 5.76 7.51
N VAL A 66 12.32 6.20 8.15
CA VAL A 66 12.27 7.52 8.81
C VAL A 66 13.19 7.53 10.03
N PHE A 67 13.26 6.43 10.77
CA PHE A 67 14.13 6.31 11.95
C PHE A 67 15.60 6.50 11.55
N ASP A 68 16.05 5.84 10.50
CA ASP A 68 17.42 5.96 10.01
C ASP A 68 17.78 7.39 9.58
N LEU A 69 16.81 8.20 9.14
CA LEU A 69 17.02 9.61 8.77
C LEU A 69 17.20 10.53 10.00
N TYR A 70 16.43 10.31 11.06
CA TYR A 70 16.46 11.15 12.27
C TYR A 70 17.49 10.66 13.30
N PHE A 71 17.81 9.37 13.28
CA PHE A 71 18.75 8.69 14.15
C PHE A 71 19.76 7.88 13.32
N PRO A 72 20.66 8.55 12.56
CA PRO A 72 21.65 7.87 11.74
C PRO A 72 22.63 7.05 12.60
N ALA A 73 23.07 5.90 12.10
CA ALA A 73 24.08 5.08 12.75
C ALA A 73 25.45 5.78 12.68
N LEU A 74 25.88 6.38 13.80
CA LEU A 74 27.27 6.80 13.96
C LEU A 74 28.11 5.55 14.20
N VAL A 75 28.89 5.15 13.21
CA VAL A 75 29.95 4.14 13.39
C VAL A 75 31.27 4.89 13.20
N GLY A 76 32.02 5.06 14.30
CA GLY A 76 33.41 5.49 14.33
C GLY A 76 33.70 6.91 13.82
N ASP A 77 33.36 7.94 14.60
CA ASP A 77 34.33 8.75 15.36
C ASP A 77 33.52 9.76 16.19
N GLY A 78 33.87 9.88 17.46
CA GLY A 78 33.08 10.63 18.44
C GLY A 78 33.15 12.14 18.23
N ILE A 79 32.03 12.80 18.49
CA ILE A 79 31.92 14.25 18.75
C ILE A 79 32.39 15.13 17.58
N VAL A 80 31.45 15.51 16.72
CA VAL A 80 31.59 16.80 16.02
C VAL A 80 31.54 17.89 17.11
N ARG A 81 32.70 18.27 17.64
CA ARG A 81 32.88 19.53 18.34
C ARG A 81 32.60 20.59 17.28
N HIS A 82 31.43 21.21 17.35
CA HIS A 82 31.12 22.38 16.55
C HIS A 82 31.82 23.60 17.20
N ASP A 83 33.14 23.59 17.20
CA ASP A 83 33.92 24.82 17.26
C ASP A 83 34.35 25.11 15.84
N LEU A 84 33.69 26.08 15.21
CA LEU A 84 34.28 27.05 14.30
C LEU A 84 33.19 28.07 13.96
N ALA A 85 33.43 29.29 14.43
CA ALA A 85 32.72 30.51 14.06
C ALA A 85 32.87 30.77 12.54
N PRO A 86 32.01 31.62 11.94
CA PRO A 86 32.08 31.89 10.51
C PRO A 86 33.27 32.82 10.26
N GLU A 87 34.40 32.28 9.80
CA GLU A 87 35.45 33.11 9.22
C GLU A 87 35.14 33.40 7.75
N THR A 88 35.23 34.69 7.48
CA THR A 88 34.97 35.41 6.26
C THR A 88 35.74 34.87 5.06
N ALA A 89 35.10 34.97 3.90
CA ALA A 89 35.67 34.70 2.59
C ALA A 89 36.97 35.50 2.36
N GLU A 90 38.08 34.78 2.20
CA GLU A 90 39.24 35.27 1.46
C GLU A 90 39.60 34.27 0.34
N GLU A 91 39.73 34.84 -0.85
CA GLU A 91 40.07 34.18 -2.10
C GLU A 91 41.55 33.74 -2.09
N GLY A 92 41.79 32.47 -2.42
CA GLY A 92 43.12 31.91 -2.66
C GLY A 92 43.02 30.63 -3.52
N PRO A 93 43.89 30.45 -4.53
CA PRO A 93 43.58 29.65 -5.72
C PRO A 93 43.93 28.16 -5.56
N GLU A 94 43.27 27.33 -6.38
CA GLU A 94 43.61 25.95 -6.72
C GLU A 94 43.61 24.91 -5.58
N ARG A 95 42.41 24.44 -5.21
CA ARG A 95 42.29 23.04 -4.77
C ARG A 95 42.04 22.16 -6.00
N ALA A 96 43.09 21.43 -6.37
CA ALA A 96 43.15 20.41 -7.40
C ALA A 96 41.88 19.53 -7.44
N GLY A 97 41.45 19.20 -8.65
CA GLY A 97 40.21 18.50 -8.94
C GLY A 97 40.08 17.14 -8.27
N VAL A 98 38.93 16.92 -7.64
CA VAL A 98 38.44 15.60 -7.21
C VAL A 98 37.93 14.82 -8.44
N SER A 99 38.79 14.59 -9.44
CA SER A 99 38.46 13.86 -10.69
C SER A 99 39.31 12.61 -10.89
N GLY A 100 39.65 11.91 -9.81
CA GLY A 100 40.47 10.70 -9.86
C GLY A 100 40.17 9.69 -8.74
N LEU A 101 38.89 9.50 -8.38
CA LEU A 101 38.42 8.48 -7.42
C LEU A 101 37.36 7.53 -8.04
N ASP A 102 37.16 7.63 -9.35
CA ASP A 102 36.09 6.98 -10.13
C ASP A 102 36.65 6.23 -11.37
N GLY A 103 37.94 5.89 -11.38
CA GLY A 103 38.60 5.23 -12.51
C GLY A 103 38.20 3.75 -12.68
N PRO A 104 38.39 3.14 -13.87
CA PRO A 104 38.11 1.73 -14.10
C PRO A 104 38.90 0.78 -13.18
N ALA A 105 40.14 1.14 -12.84
CA ALA A 105 41.00 0.36 -11.94
C ALA A 105 40.49 0.38 -10.49
N GLU A 106 40.09 1.56 -10.00
CA GLU A 106 39.55 1.73 -8.65
C GLU A 106 38.19 1.03 -8.50
N LEU A 107 37.38 1.02 -9.57
CA LEU A 107 36.13 0.26 -9.61
C LEU A 107 36.40 -1.25 -9.56
N ALA A 108 37.46 -1.74 -10.21
CA ALA A 108 37.83 -3.15 -10.17
C ALA A 108 38.28 -3.57 -8.76
N GLU A 109 39.15 -2.78 -8.12
CA GLU A 109 39.62 -3.01 -6.74
C GLU A 109 38.47 -2.95 -5.72
N PHE A 110 37.57 -1.98 -5.87
CA PHE A 110 36.36 -1.90 -5.05
C PHE A 110 35.47 -3.14 -5.22
N ARG A 111 35.27 -3.60 -6.47
CA ARG A 111 34.48 -4.81 -6.76
C ARG A 111 35.12 -6.06 -6.17
N GLU A 112 36.45 -6.19 -6.19
CA GLU A 112 37.15 -7.31 -5.56
C GLU A 112 36.93 -7.33 -4.04
N SER A 113 37.11 -6.18 -3.38
CA SER A 113 36.86 -6.03 -1.94
C SER A 113 35.40 -6.35 -1.57
N LEU A 114 34.46 -5.95 -2.43
CA LEU A 114 33.04 -6.25 -2.25
C LEU A 114 32.72 -7.73 -2.45
N VAL A 115 33.32 -8.39 -3.44
CA VAL A 115 33.17 -9.84 -3.66
C VAL A 115 33.68 -10.62 -2.45
N GLU A 116 34.82 -10.22 -1.88
CA GLU A 116 35.38 -10.83 -0.67
C GLU A 116 34.44 -10.65 0.53
N ALA A 117 33.97 -9.43 0.80
CA ALA A 117 33.04 -9.15 1.90
C ALA A 117 31.71 -9.91 1.76
N LEU A 118 31.18 -10.03 0.53
CA LEU A 118 29.97 -10.79 0.23
C LEU A 118 30.18 -12.30 0.45
N GLY A 119 31.35 -12.83 0.09
CA GLY A 119 31.72 -14.23 0.28
C GLY A 119 31.88 -14.58 1.77
N MET A 120 32.47 -13.69 2.56
CA MET A 120 32.62 -13.86 4.01
C MET A 120 31.33 -13.58 4.79
N GLY A 121 30.39 -12.81 4.21
CA GLY A 121 29.15 -12.41 4.87
C GLY A 121 29.37 -11.46 6.04
N ASP A 122 30.41 -10.62 5.98
CA ASP A 122 30.77 -9.68 7.05
C ASP A 122 29.89 -8.41 6.97
N PRO A 123 28.98 -8.19 7.95
CA PRO A 123 28.07 -7.06 7.92
C PRO A 123 28.77 -5.70 8.09
N ASP A 124 29.88 -5.63 8.84
CA ASP A 124 30.59 -4.38 9.11
C ASP A 124 31.39 -3.95 7.88
N ALA A 125 32.04 -4.90 7.22
CA ALA A 125 32.73 -4.67 5.95
C ALA A 125 31.75 -4.20 4.85
N LEU A 126 30.59 -4.83 4.73
CA LEU A 126 29.55 -4.42 3.77
C LEU A 126 29.04 -3.00 4.05
N ALA A 127 28.88 -2.61 5.32
CA ALA A 127 28.47 -1.27 5.69
C ALA A 127 29.52 -0.21 5.33
N LEU A 128 30.81 -0.51 5.53
CA LEU A 128 31.91 0.38 5.15
C LEU A 128 31.98 0.56 3.63
N LEU A 129 31.93 -0.55 2.89
CA LEU A 129 31.94 -0.55 1.42
C LEU A 129 30.73 0.16 0.83
N ALA A 130 29.55 0.06 1.45
CA ALA A 130 28.37 0.80 1.01
C ALA A 130 28.58 2.32 1.13
N ARG A 131 29.20 2.80 2.22
CA ARG A 131 29.52 4.22 2.41
C ARG A 131 30.51 4.72 1.37
N GLU A 132 31.54 3.93 1.12
CA GLU A 132 32.54 4.23 0.10
C GLU A 132 31.92 4.27 -1.31
N ALA A 133 31.09 3.28 -1.65
CA ALA A 133 30.40 3.20 -2.94
C ALA A 133 29.52 4.43 -3.19
N VAL A 134 28.77 4.86 -2.18
CA VAL A 134 27.95 6.09 -2.29
C VAL A 134 28.84 7.31 -2.45
N GLN A 135 29.95 7.41 -1.71
CA GLN A 135 30.87 8.54 -1.80
C GLN A 135 31.51 8.69 -3.17
N ARG A 136 32.02 7.58 -3.72
CA ARG A 136 32.69 7.57 -5.02
C ARG A 136 31.65 7.71 -6.14
N PHE A 137 30.66 6.82 -6.17
CA PHE A 137 29.81 6.63 -7.35
C PHE A 137 28.42 7.26 -7.25
N GLY A 138 27.98 7.68 -6.07
CA GLY A 138 26.60 8.12 -5.83
C GLY A 138 26.33 9.58 -6.16
N LEU A 139 27.35 10.43 -6.29
CA LEU A 139 27.20 11.88 -6.44
C LEU A 139 26.88 12.28 -7.89
N ILE A 140 25.68 12.82 -8.11
CA ILE A 140 25.30 13.55 -9.32
C ILE A 140 25.50 15.03 -9.06
N ARG A 141 26.53 15.62 -9.69
CA ARG A 141 26.76 17.06 -9.65
C ARG A 141 25.83 17.75 -10.67
N GLY A 142 24.93 18.58 -10.18
CA GLY A 142 24.13 19.48 -11.03
C GLY A 142 24.93 20.66 -11.57
N ARG A 143 24.28 21.53 -12.34
CA ARG A 143 24.92 22.65 -13.04
C ARG A 143 24.95 23.92 -12.15
N GLY A 144 24.16 23.98 -11.07
CA GLY A 144 24.12 25.09 -10.12
C GLY A 144 24.67 24.78 -8.70
N PRO A 145 25.07 25.82 -7.93
CA PRO A 145 25.44 25.67 -6.51
C PRO A 145 24.25 25.09 -5.70
N GLY A 146 24.46 23.96 -5.02
CA GLY A 146 23.42 23.27 -4.24
C GLY A 146 22.66 22.16 -4.97
N GLU A 147 22.90 21.93 -6.27
CA GLU A 147 22.26 20.86 -7.04
C GLU A 147 22.99 19.50 -6.95
N GLN A 148 23.59 19.19 -5.79
CA GLN A 148 24.13 17.86 -5.55
C GLN A 148 22.98 16.89 -5.26
N ARG A 149 22.90 15.80 -6.03
CA ARG A 149 21.92 14.72 -5.85
C ARG A 149 22.65 13.42 -5.63
N TRP A 150 22.31 12.70 -4.57
CA TRP A 150 22.81 11.34 -4.36
C TRP A 150 21.83 10.35 -5.01
N SER A 151 22.35 9.34 -5.71
CA SER A 151 21.54 8.37 -6.45
C SER A 151 22.05 6.95 -6.23
N SER A 152 21.19 6.08 -5.69
CA SER A 152 21.47 4.64 -5.59
C SER A 152 21.60 4.00 -6.97
N TYR A 153 20.80 4.46 -7.95
CA TYR A 153 20.86 3.96 -9.31
C TYR A 153 22.25 4.09 -9.93
N ASN A 154 22.94 5.21 -9.71
CA ASN A 154 24.30 5.38 -10.25
C ASN A 154 25.31 4.44 -9.61
N VAL A 155 25.20 4.24 -8.29
CA VAL A 155 26.04 3.27 -7.57
C VAL A 155 25.78 1.88 -8.12
N MET A 156 24.51 1.46 -8.22
CA MET A 156 24.13 0.14 -8.70
C MET A 156 24.52 -0.10 -10.16
N ASN A 157 24.38 0.91 -11.02
CA ASN A 157 24.78 0.81 -12.42
C ASN A 157 26.31 0.69 -12.58
N ARG A 158 27.09 1.29 -11.67
CA ARG A 158 28.56 1.13 -11.67
C ARG A 158 29.02 -0.16 -11.01
N VAL A 159 28.39 -0.59 -9.93
CA VAL A 159 28.79 -1.79 -9.18
C VAL A 159 28.29 -3.08 -9.85
N SER A 160 27.17 -3.03 -10.58
CA SER A 160 26.52 -4.16 -11.27
C SER A 160 26.26 -5.36 -10.34
N PRO A 161 25.32 -5.27 -9.37
CA PRO A 161 25.03 -6.34 -8.41
C PRO A 161 24.76 -7.72 -9.02
N ALA A 162 24.13 -7.75 -10.20
CA ALA A 162 23.86 -8.98 -10.94
C ALA A 162 25.14 -9.75 -11.36
N GLU A 163 26.26 -9.05 -11.55
CA GLU A 163 27.56 -9.68 -11.85
C GLU A 163 28.27 -10.17 -10.58
N LEU A 164 27.94 -9.62 -9.40
CA LEU A 164 28.63 -9.94 -8.15
C LEU A 164 28.34 -11.37 -7.71
N VAL A 165 27.10 -11.84 -7.84
CA VAL A 165 26.71 -13.19 -7.44
C VAL A 165 27.56 -14.23 -8.16
N GLY A 166 27.72 -14.10 -9.49
CA GLY A 166 28.55 -15.02 -10.27
C GLY A 166 30.03 -14.97 -9.90
N ARG A 167 30.56 -13.77 -9.63
CA ARG A 167 31.96 -13.60 -9.20
C ARG A 167 32.23 -14.21 -7.82
N VAL A 168 31.30 -14.06 -6.87
CA VAL A 168 31.40 -14.69 -5.54
C VAL A 168 31.34 -16.20 -5.65
N MET A 169 30.41 -16.76 -6.44
CA MET A 169 30.35 -18.22 -6.67
C MET A 169 31.65 -18.75 -7.30
N GLN A 170 32.17 -18.05 -8.32
CA GLN A 170 33.43 -18.41 -8.98
C GLN A 170 34.62 -18.34 -8.01
N GLY A 171 34.69 -17.32 -7.16
CA GLY A 171 35.74 -17.17 -6.13
C GLY A 171 35.71 -18.28 -5.07
N LEU A 172 34.54 -18.86 -4.81
CA LEU A 172 34.37 -20.04 -3.95
C LEU A 172 34.61 -21.38 -4.67
N GLY A 173 34.91 -21.35 -5.98
CA GLY A 173 35.15 -22.54 -6.80
C GLY A 173 33.88 -23.34 -7.13
N LEU A 174 32.70 -22.72 -7.11
CA LEU A 174 31.41 -23.34 -7.40
C LEU A 174 30.86 -22.85 -8.75
N GLU A 175 30.26 -23.74 -9.57
CA GLU A 175 29.46 -23.29 -10.71
C GLU A 175 28.10 -22.74 -10.25
N LEU A 176 27.49 -21.87 -11.05
CA LEU A 176 26.24 -21.14 -10.71
C LEU A 176 25.04 -22.05 -10.39
N ASP A 177 25.07 -23.30 -10.83
CA ASP A 177 24.00 -24.29 -10.66
C ASP A 177 24.37 -25.43 -9.68
N ASP A 178 25.61 -25.46 -9.17
CA ASP A 178 26.11 -26.56 -8.31
C ASP A 178 25.56 -26.51 -6.88
N ASP A 179 25.30 -25.30 -6.35
CA ASP A 179 24.78 -25.12 -4.98
C ASP A 179 23.72 -24.02 -4.88
N PRO A 180 22.42 -24.39 -4.96
CA PRO A 180 21.32 -23.44 -4.84
C PRO A 180 21.18 -22.84 -3.43
N ALA A 181 21.74 -23.45 -2.38
CA ALA A 181 21.70 -22.90 -1.02
C ALA A 181 22.71 -21.76 -0.85
N THR A 182 23.95 -21.99 -1.29
CA THR A 182 25.01 -20.97 -1.25
C THR A 182 24.68 -19.77 -2.15
N ARG A 183 24.11 -20.01 -3.34
CA ARG A 183 23.60 -18.94 -4.20
C ARG A 183 22.54 -18.07 -3.52
N ARG A 184 21.58 -18.67 -2.80
CA ARG A 184 20.55 -17.92 -2.05
C ARG A 184 21.14 -17.06 -0.93
N LEU A 185 22.19 -17.55 -0.27
CA LEU A 185 22.91 -16.79 0.76
C LEU A 185 23.59 -15.57 0.16
N VAL A 186 24.33 -15.75 -0.93
CA VAL A 186 24.99 -14.62 -1.63
C VAL A 186 23.98 -13.63 -2.18
N ASP A 187 22.87 -14.12 -2.77
CA ASP A 187 21.77 -13.25 -3.18
C ASP A 187 21.20 -12.44 -2.00
N ALA A 188 21.13 -13.03 -0.80
CA ALA A 188 20.69 -12.32 0.39
C ALA A 188 21.71 -11.26 0.85
N GLN A 189 23.01 -11.56 0.77
CA GLN A 189 24.08 -10.61 1.09
C GLN A 189 24.12 -9.44 0.09
N VAL A 190 23.95 -9.71 -1.20
CA VAL A 190 23.85 -8.66 -2.23
C VAL A 190 22.66 -7.76 -1.96
N ARG A 191 21.47 -8.32 -1.64
CA ARG A 191 20.31 -7.53 -1.23
C ARG A 191 20.57 -6.71 0.05
N ALA A 192 21.32 -7.25 1.00
CA ALA A 192 21.70 -6.51 2.21
C ALA A 192 22.59 -5.31 1.87
N PHE A 193 23.59 -5.50 0.99
CA PHE A 193 24.44 -4.42 0.49
C PHE A 193 23.63 -3.34 -0.26
N GLU A 194 22.70 -3.72 -1.14
CA GLU A 194 21.80 -2.78 -1.82
C GLU A 194 21.03 -1.92 -0.81
N GLY A 195 20.49 -2.54 0.24
CA GLY A 195 19.80 -1.85 1.33
C GLY A 195 20.70 -0.86 2.09
N LEU A 196 21.97 -1.23 2.34
CA LEU A 196 22.96 -0.36 2.99
C LEU A 196 23.29 0.85 2.11
N VAL A 197 23.47 0.66 0.80
CA VAL A 197 23.71 1.75 -0.16
C VAL A 197 22.53 2.71 -0.20
N GLU A 198 21.29 2.20 -0.27
CA GLU A 198 20.11 3.06 -0.23
C GLU A 198 19.99 3.86 1.07
N ALA A 199 20.30 3.24 2.21
CA ALA A 199 20.28 3.91 3.50
C ALA A 199 21.31 5.05 3.57
N GLU A 200 22.52 4.82 3.06
CA GLU A 200 23.56 5.86 3.01
C GLU A 200 23.21 6.98 2.01
N VAL A 201 22.67 6.67 0.83
CA VAL A 201 22.18 7.69 -0.13
C VAL A 201 21.14 8.58 0.54
N ARG A 202 20.19 7.97 1.26
CA ARG A 202 19.16 8.69 2.02
C ARG A 202 19.77 9.59 3.11
N ARG A 203 20.74 9.08 3.88
CA ARG A 203 21.46 9.84 4.89
C ARG A 203 22.14 11.08 4.28
N ARG A 204 22.90 10.92 3.20
CA ARG A 204 23.60 12.05 2.56
C ARG A 204 22.66 13.04 1.90
N ALA A 205 21.56 12.56 1.32
CA ALA A 205 20.50 13.44 0.84
C ALA A 205 19.90 14.29 1.98
N ALA A 206 19.77 13.70 3.18
CA ALA A 206 19.26 14.39 4.37
C ALA A 206 20.26 15.39 4.95
N GLU A 207 21.57 15.11 4.88
CA GLU A 207 22.62 16.07 5.25
C GLU A 207 22.58 17.33 4.36
N VAL A 208 22.28 17.17 3.06
CA VAL A 208 22.23 18.30 2.10
C VAL A 208 20.89 19.07 2.15
N ARG A 209 19.76 18.36 2.28
CA ARG A 209 18.41 18.96 2.12
C ARG A 209 17.58 19.01 3.41
N GLY A 210 18.11 18.45 4.50
CA GLY A 210 17.40 18.25 5.75
C GLY A 210 16.60 16.92 5.78
N PRO A 211 16.46 16.31 6.97
CA PRO A 211 15.75 15.03 7.13
C PRO A 211 14.25 15.14 6.85
N GLU A 212 13.63 16.29 7.10
CA GLU A 212 12.22 16.55 6.79
C GLU A 212 11.93 16.47 5.29
N HIS A 213 12.79 17.08 4.47
CA HIS A 213 12.63 17.08 3.02
C HIS A 213 12.78 15.66 2.45
N VAL A 214 13.78 14.91 2.91
CA VAL A 214 14.00 13.52 2.46
C VAL A 214 12.89 12.59 2.95
N ALA A 215 12.43 12.76 4.19
CA ALA A 215 11.31 11.97 4.70
C ALA A 215 10.03 12.19 3.89
N ARG A 216 9.72 13.43 3.48
CA ARG A 216 8.52 13.74 2.69
C ARG A 216 8.54 13.18 1.27
N TYR A 217 9.71 13.15 0.61
CA TYR A 217 9.80 12.82 -0.82
C TYR A 217 10.42 11.46 -1.13
N THR A 218 11.22 10.89 -0.21
CA THR A 218 11.98 9.66 -0.46
C THR A 218 11.45 8.47 0.35
N VAL A 219 10.84 8.70 1.52
CA VAL A 219 10.23 7.60 2.28
C VAL A 219 8.97 7.16 1.56
N ARG A 220 8.93 5.87 1.24
CA ARG A 220 7.76 5.26 0.62
C ARG A 220 6.60 5.34 1.61
N ARG A 221 5.45 5.85 1.17
CA ARG A 221 4.21 5.77 1.95
C ARG A 221 3.92 4.32 2.29
N SER A 222 3.33 4.09 3.45
CA SER A 222 2.92 2.76 3.86
C SER A 222 1.99 2.12 2.81
N ILE A 223 2.05 0.80 2.67
CA ILE A 223 1.34 0.06 1.61
C ILE A 223 -0.16 0.34 1.60
N ASP A 224 -0.74 0.58 2.78
CA ASP A 224 -2.16 0.91 2.93
C ASP A 224 -2.55 2.32 2.47
N GLN A 225 -1.58 3.20 2.23
CA GLN A 225 -1.76 4.55 1.70
C GLN A 225 -1.30 4.72 0.25
N LEU A 226 -0.69 3.68 -0.34
CA LEU A 226 -0.35 3.69 -1.75
C LEU A 226 -1.63 3.70 -2.60
N ASP A 227 -1.65 4.58 -3.60
CA ASP A 227 -2.76 4.68 -4.53
C ASP A 227 -2.79 3.43 -5.43
N PHE A 228 -3.94 2.74 -5.50
CA PHE A 228 -4.12 1.51 -6.25
C PHE A 228 -3.72 1.65 -7.73
N THR A 229 -3.94 2.82 -8.33
CA THR A 229 -3.57 3.11 -9.72
C THR A 229 -2.05 3.09 -9.95
N SER A 230 -1.27 3.50 -8.95
CA SER A 230 0.19 3.60 -8.98
C SER A 230 0.94 2.38 -8.41
N ALA A 231 0.19 1.42 -7.85
CA ALA A 231 0.76 0.27 -7.16
C ALA A 231 1.47 -0.69 -8.14
N ARG A 232 2.64 -1.20 -7.73
CA ARG A 232 3.35 -2.26 -8.46
C ARG A 232 2.72 -3.62 -8.15
N LYS A 233 3.02 -4.63 -8.99
CA LYS A 233 2.53 -6.01 -8.78
C LYS A 233 2.92 -6.56 -7.39
N SER A 234 4.15 -6.32 -6.95
CA SER A 234 4.62 -6.69 -5.60
C SER A 234 3.80 -6.05 -4.48
N ASP A 235 3.34 -4.82 -4.69
CA ASP A 235 2.58 -4.09 -3.68
C ASP A 235 1.16 -4.63 -3.57
N LEU A 236 0.56 -5.04 -4.69
CA LEU A 236 -0.75 -5.68 -4.71
C LEU A 236 -0.74 -7.02 -3.96
N GLU A 237 0.35 -7.79 -4.06
CA GLU A 237 0.53 -9.03 -3.30
C GLU A 237 0.64 -8.78 -1.78
N GLU A 238 1.28 -7.69 -1.38
CA GLU A 238 1.37 -7.27 0.02
C GLU A 238 0.02 -6.76 0.53
N MET A 239 -0.66 -5.90 -0.24
CA MET A 239 -2.02 -5.43 0.03
C MET A 239 -3.00 -6.60 0.19
N ARG A 240 -2.86 -7.67 -0.59
CA ARG A 240 -3.71 -8.87 -0.49
C ARG A 240 -3.81 -9.41 0.93
N ARG A 241 -2.71 -9.40 1.69
CA ARG A 241 -2.68 -9.89 3.08
C ARG A 241 -3.55 -9.03 4.00
N GLU A 242 -3.62 -7.73 3.74
CA GLU A 242 -4.39 -6.76 4.51
C GLU A 242 -5.88 -6.68 4.10
N ILE A 243 -6.20 -7.03 2.84
CA ILE A 243 -7.58 -7.01 2.32
C ILE A 243 -8.47 -8.03 3.05
N GLY A 244 -7.97 -9.22 3.38
CA GLY A 244 -8.78 -10.29 3.98
C GLY A 244 -9.54 -9.86 5.27
N PRO A 245 -8.85 -9.31 6.28
CA PRO A 245 -9.51 -8.78 7.49
C PRO A 245 -10.49 -7.63 7.22
N LEU A 246 -10.21 -6.78 6.23
CA LEU A 246 -11.10 -5.68 5.84
C LEU A 246 -12.37 -6.21 5.16
N ALA A 247 -12.21 -7.16 4.23
CA ALA A 247 -13.31 -7.84 3.55
C ALA A 247 -14.24 -8.55 4.55
N ARG A 248 -13.67 -9.27 5.53
CA ARG A 248 -14.47 -9.90 6.60
C ARG A 248 -15.30 -8.90 7.40
N ARG A 249 -14.71 -7.76 7.76
CA ARG A 249 -15.41 -6.67 8.45
C ARG A 249 -16.52 -6.06 7.57
N LEU A 250 -16.24 -5.84 6.29
CA LEU A 250 -17.19 -5.34 5.31
C LEU A 250 -18.37 -6.29 5.15
N ALA A 251 -18.12 -7.58 4.94
CA ALA A 251 -19.17 -8.58 4.80
C ALA A 251 -20.02 -8.71 6.07
N THR A 252 -19.38 -8.71 7.25
CA THR A 252 -20.10 -8.71 8.53
C THR A 252 -21.05 -7.52 8.64
N ARG A 253 -20.62 -6.34 8.18
CA ARG A 253 -21.42 -5.11 8.24
C ARG A 253 -22.52 -5.05 7.18
N LEU A 254 -22.25 -5.47 5.95
CA LEU A 254 -23.26 -5.57 4.89
C LEU A 254 -24.35 -6.61 5.24
N ASN A 255 -23.95 -7.68 5.93
CA ASN A 255 -24.86 -8.67 6.50
C ASN A 255 -25.42 -8.27 7.87
N ARG A 256 -25.04 -7.12 8.46
CA ARG A 256 -25.55 -6.68 9.76
C ARG A 256 -26.99 -6.24 9.62
N HIS A 257 -27.90 -7.17 9.91
CA HIS A 257 -29.33 -6.94 9.82
C HIS A 257 -29.82 -5.91 10.83
N LYS A 258 -30.53 -4.87 10.36
CA LYS A 258 -31.52 -4.15 11.20
C LYS A 258 -32.69 -5.06 11.63
N ALA A 259 -32.76 -6.30 11.15
CA ALA A 259 -33.79 -7.27 11.53
C ALA A 259 -33.76 -7.67 13.00
N ALA A 260 -32.65 -7.48 13.73
CA ALA A 260 -32.65 -7.62 15.19
C ALA A 260 -33.62 -6.64 15.88
N ARG A 261 -33.95 -5.51 15.24
CA ARG A 261 -34.97 -4.55 15.72
C ARG A 261 -36.40 -4.90 15.30
N ARG A 262 -36.60 -5.86 14.40
CA ARG A 262 -37.94 -6.26 13.93
C ARG A 262 -38.31 -7.63 14.45
N ARG A 263 -39.30 -7.66 15.35
CA ARG A 263 -39.90 -8.88 15.88
C ARG A 263 -40.36 -9.78 14.70
N GLY A 264 -40.01 -11.06 14.75
CA GLY A 264 -40.50 -12.05 13.78
C GLY A 264 -41.99 -12.32 13.94
N PRO A 265 -42.57 -13.30 13.21
CA PRO A 265 -43.94 -13.73 13.48
C PRO A 265 -44.08 -14.18 14.94
N VAL A 266 -45.26 -13.95 15.52
CA VAL A 266 -45.57 -14.32 16.91
C VAL A 266 -45.38 -15.83 17.09
N ASP A 267 -44.64 -16.23 18.12
CA ASP A 267 -44.57 -17.61 18.54
C ASP A 267 -45.80 -17.91 19.40
N PHE A 268 -46.85 -18.40 18.75
CA PHE A 268 -48.13 -18.67 19.41
C PHE A 268 -47.98 -19.68 20.56
N ARG A 269 -47.15 -20.71 20.41
CA ARG A 269 -46.98 -21.76 21.43
C ARG A 269 -46.27 -21.21 22.67
N HIS A 270 -45.24 -20.38 22.48
CA HIS A 270 -44.53 -19.77 23.60
C HIS A 270 -45.36 -18.67 24.27
N THR A 271 -46.09 -17.87 23.48
CA THR A 271 -46.98 -16.81 23.96
C THR A 271 -48.15 -17.37 24.78
N VAL A 272 -48.81 -18.42 24.31
CA VAL A 272 -49.90 -19.09 25.06
C VAL A 272 -49.39 -19.78 26.33
N ARG A 273 -48.18 -20.34 26.29
CA ARG A 273 -47.57 -20.95 27.48
C ARG A 273 -47.20 -19.91 28.53
N ALA A 274 -46.71 -18.73 28.11
CA ALA A 274 -46.41 -17.61 28.99
C ALA A 274 -47.70 -16.97 29.56
N SER A 275 -48.79 -16.96 28.80
CA SER A 275 -50.09 -16.40 29.25
C SER A 275 -50.89 -17.30 30.19
N MET A 276 -50.41 -18.53 30.46
CA MET A 276 -51.08 -19.47 31.35
C MET A 276 -51.12 -18.98 32.80
N SER A 277 -50.09 -18.25 33.25
CA SER A 277 -50.06 -17.66 34.60
C SER A 277 -51.02 -16.48 34.75
N SER A 278 -51.34 -15.79 33.65
CA SER A 278 -52.27 -14.65 33.58
C SER A 278 -53.69 -15.05 33.16
N GLY A 279 -54.09 -16.31 33.42
CA GLY A 279 -55.45 -16.79 33.13
C GLY A 279 -55.79 -16.87 31.64
N GLY A 280 -54.78 -16.98 30.77
CA GLY A 280 -54.94 -17.07 29.32
C GLY A 280 -54.80 -15.73 28.59
N VAL A 281 -54.64 -14.60 29.29
CA VAL A 281 -54.48 -13.27 28.69
C VAL A 281 -53.00 -13.04 28.30
N PRO A 282 -52.65 -12.90 27.01
CA PRO A 282 -51.27 -12.71 26.57
C PRO A 282 -50.77 -11.30 26.82
N LEU A 283 -50.25 -11.06 28.04
CA LEU A 283 -49.62 -9.79 28.44
C LEU A 283 -48.21 -9.63 27.84
N GLU A 284 -47.48 -10.73 27.68
CA GLU A 284 -46.17 -10.77 27.03
C GLU A 284 -46.24 -11.58 25.73
N ILE A 285 -45.96 -10.92 24.60
CA ILE A 285 -45.97 -11.56 23.27
C ILE A 285 -44.55 -11.99 22.92
N HIS A 286 -44.36 -13.30 22.78
CA HIS A 286 -43.09 -13.87 22.32
C HIS A 286 -43.09 -13.97 20.80
N HIS A 287 -41.99 -13.58 20.17
CA HIS A 287 -41.83 -13.64 18.72
C HIS A 287 -40.72 -14.62 18.37
N ARG A 288 -40.87 -15.33 17.24
CA ARG A 288 -39.79 -16.17 16.73
C ARG A 288 -38.60 -15.28 16.32
N PRO A 289 -37.36 -15.67 16.65
CA PRO A 289 -36.18 -14.96 16.18
C PRO A 289 -36.13 -15.05 14.65
N ARG A 290 -36.15 -13.89 13.98
CA ARG A 290 -35.89 -13.85 12.53
C ARG A 290 -34.45 -14.26 12.31
N ARG A 291 -34.24 -15.37 11.58
CA ARG A 291 -32.89 -15.77 11.15
C ARG A 291 -32.35 -14.71 10.19
N PRO A 292 -31.15 -14.16 10.42
CA PRO A 292 -30.52 -13.25 9.48
C PRO A 292 -30.25 -13.99 8.16
N THR A 293 -30.89 -13.56 7.07
CA THR A 293 -30.63 -14.07 5.72
C THR A 293 -29.42 -13.33 5.14
N ARG A 294 -28.34 -14.03 4.80
CA ARG A 294 -27.18 -13.37 4.21
C ARG A 294 -27.61 -12.71 2.88
N SER A 295 -26.98 -11.59 2.57
CA SER A 295 -27.33 -10.84 1.36
C SER A 295 -26.65 -11.45 0.14
N ASP A 296 -27.11 -11.09 -1.05
CA ASP A 296 -26.37 -11.32 -2.29
C ASP A 296 -25.45 -10.12 -2.56
N LEU A 297 -24.34 -10.32 -3.26
CA LEU A 297 -23.44 -9.26 -3.71
C LEU A 297 -23.25 -9.35 -5.22
N VAL A 298 -23.49 -8.23 -5.90
CA VAL A 298 -23.16 -8.05 -7.32
C VAL A 298 -22.10 -6.96 -7.43
N VAL A 299 -21.01 -7.27 -8.13
CA VAL A 299 -19.90 -6.34 -8.33
C VAL A 299 -19.72 -6.06 -9.82
N LEU A 300 -19.75 -4.79 -10.20
CA LEU A 300 -19.44 -4.31 -11.54
C LEU A 300 -18.08 -3.62 -11.49
N CYS A 301 -17.08 -4.17 -12.18
CA CYS A 301 -15.72 -3.67 -12.19
C CYS A 301 -15.32 -3.16 -13.58
N ASP A 302 -14.93 -1.90 -13.65
CA ASP A 302 -14.25 -1.36 -14.81
C ASP A 302 -12.83 -1.95 -14.88
N VAL A 303 -12.47 -2.52 -16.03
CA VAL A 303 -11.11 -3.02 -16.32
C VAL A 303 -10.44 -2.20 -17.43
N SER A 304 -10.91 -0.98 -17.69
CA SER A 304 -10.30 -0.04 -18.62
C SER A 304 -8.85 0.29 -18.25
N GLY A 305 -8.08 0.73 -19.24
CA GLY A 305 -6.64 0.91 -19.11
C GLY A 305 -6.23 1.94 -18.06
N SER A 306 -7.08 2.94 -17.78
CA SER A 306 -6.85 3.97 -16.75
C SER A 306 -6.89 3.39 -15.33
N VAL A 307 -7.59 2.27 -15.12
CA VAL A 307 -7.86 1.70 -13.79
C VAL A 307 -7.48 0.23 -13.65
N ALA A 308 -6.69 -0.33 -14.56
CA ALA A 308 -6.34 -1.76 -14.57
C ALA A 308 -5.77 -2.29 -13.23
N ASN A 309 -4.93 -1.51 -12.55
CA ASN A 309 -4.40 -1.88 -11.23
C ASN A 309 -5.48 -1.86 -10.13
N PHE A 310 -6.41 -0.90 -10.20
CA PHE A 310 -7.56 -0.83 -9.29
C PHE A 310 -8.56 -1.98 -9.54
N ALA A 311 -8.74 -2.38 -10.79
CA ALA A 311 -9.54 -3.53 -11.15
C ALA A 311 -8.95 -4.83 -10.57
N SER A 312 -7.62 -4.97 -10.64
CA SER A 312 -6.91 -6.10 -10.04
C SER A 312 -7.12 -6.18 -8.52
N PHE A 313 -6.99 -5.04 -7.83
CA PHE A 313 -7.31 -4.92 -6.41
C PHE A 313 -8.77 -5.28 -6.10
N THR A 314 -9.69 -4.77 -6.91
CA THR A 314 -11.13 -5.01 -6.77
C THR A 314 -11.46 -6.50 -6.80
N LEU A 315 -10.90 -7.23 -7.76
CA LEU A 315 -11.15 -8.66 -7.89
C LEU A 315 -10.60 -9.45 -6.68
N LEU A 316 -9.47 -9.02 -6.10
CA LEU A 316 -8.97 -9.56 -4.82
C LEU A 316 -9.95 -9.32 -3.68
N LEU A 317 -10.54 -8.12 -3.60
CA LEU A 317 -11.57 -7.80 -2.61
C LEU A 317 -12.81 -8.67 -2.80
N VAL A 318 -13.31 -8.84 -4.03
CA VAL A 318 -14.46 -9.71 -4.34
C VAL A 318 -14.17 -11.16 -3.92
N PHE A 319 -12.97 -11.66 -4.22
CA PHE A 319 -12.58 -13.01 -3.82
C PHE A 319 -12.60 -13.16 -2.29
N ALA A 320 -12.05 -12.19 -1.56
CA ALA A 320 -12.06 -12.18 -0.10
C ALA A 320 -13.48 -12.09 0.50
N LEU A 321 -14.42 -11.46 -0.21
CA LEU A 321 -15.83 -11.34 0.18
C LEU A 321 -16.65 -12.60 -0.14
N ARG A 322 -16.27 -13.40 -1.14
CA ARG A 322 -17.05 -14.55 -1.64
C ARG A 322 -17.49 -15.52 -0.55
N GLU A 323 -16.61 -15.82 0.41
CA GLU A 323 -16.92 -16.77 1.50
C GLU A 323 -18.00 -16.28 2.47
N GLN A 324 -18.36 -15.00 2.43
CA GLN A 324 -19.19 -14.36 3.44
C GLN A 324 -20.61 -14.01 2.96
N PHE A 325 -20.89 -14.12 1.66
CA PHE A 325 -22.20 -13.90 1.07
C PHE A 325 -22.80 -15.22 0.58
N ASP A 326 -24.14 -15.30 0.47
CA ASP A 326 -24.80 -16.51 -0.03
C ASP A 326 -24.57 -16.69 -1.54
N ARG A 327 -24.57 -15.59 -2.29
CA ARG A 327 -24.29 -15.54 -3.71
C ARG A 327 -23.49 -14.29 -4.04
N VAL A 328 -22.32 -14.47 -4.66
CA VAL A 328 -21.52 -13.37 -5.21
C VAL A 328 -21.47 -13.54 -6.73
N ARG A 329 -21.87 -12.50 -7.46
CA ARG A 329 -21.68 -12.42 -8.91
C ARG A 329 -20.78 -11.24 -9.22
N ALA A 330 -19.77 -11.47 -10.04
CA ALA A 330 -18.79 -10.45 -10.38
C ALA A 330 -18.74 -10.29 -11.89
N PHE A 331 -18.82 -9.05 -12.35
CA PHE A 331 -18.80 -8.69 -13.75
C PHE A 331 -17.68 -7.70 -14.00
N THR A 332 -16.96 -7.89 -15.09
CA THR A 332 -15.95 -6.95 -15.58
C THR A 332 -16.40 -6.36 -16.91
N PHE A 333 -16.16 -5.07 -17.13
CA PHE A 333 -16.54 -4.42 -18.38
C PHE A 333 -15.44 -3.51 -18.94
N VAL A 334 -15.40 -3.42 -20.27
CA VAL A 334 -14.69 -2.37 -21.04
C VAL A 334 -15.68 -1.79 -22.05
N ASP A 335 -15.87 -2.48 -23.18
CA ASP A 335 -16.90 -2.19 -24.18
C ASP A 335 -18.07 -3.19 -24.11
N GLU A 336 -17.82 -4.38 -23.55
CA GLU A 336 -18.78 -5.45 -23.34
C GLU A 336 -18.65 -5.96 -21.90
N ILE A 337 -19.76 -6.49 -21.37
CA ILE A 337 -19.82 -7.02 -20.01
C ILE A 337 -19.53 -8.53 -20.00
N HIS A 338 -18.70 -8.97 -19.05
CA HIS A 338 -18.35 -10.38 -18.90
C HIS A 338 -18.53 -10.80 -17.45
N GLU A 339 -19.30 -11.87 -17.23
CA GLU A 339 -19.40 -12.50 -15.91
C GLU A 339 -18.13 -13.33 -15.62
N VAL A 340 -17.46 -12.99 -14.53
CA VAL A 340 -16.20 -13.63 -14.09
C VAL A 340 -16.39 -14.50 -12.84
N THR A 341 -17.63 -14.68 -12.40
CA THR A 341 -18.02 -15.45 -11.21
C THR A 341 -17.38 -16.85 -11.19
N ASP A 342 -17.39 -17.57 -12.31
CA ASP A 342 -16.90 -18.95 -12.41
C ASP A 342 -15.36 -19.08 -12.36
N ARG A 343 -14.64 -17.99 -12.60
CA ARG A 343 -13.17 -17.98 -12.51
C ARG A 343 -12.69 -17.96 -11.07
N PHE A 344 -13.55 -17.54 -10.15
CA PHE A 344 -13.29 -17.63 -8.73
C PHE A 344 -13.71 -19.01 -8.21
N ARG A 345 -12.88 -20.04 -8.42
CA ARG A 345 -13.08 -21.37 -7.83
C ARG A 345 -12.56 -21.43 -6.38
N PRO A 346 -13.12 -22.29 -5.51
CA PRO A 346 -12.53 -22.59 -4.20
C PRO A 346 -11.15 -23.26 -4.39
N GLY A 347 -10.10 -22.70 -3.81
CA GLY A 347 -8.73 -23.23 -3.91
C GLY A 347 -7.90 -22.77 -5.12
N GLY A 348 -8.46 -21.98 -6.04
CA GLY A 348 -7.68 -21.32 -7.10
C GLY A 348 -6.90 -20.13 -6.54
N ASP A 349 -5.69 -19.88 -7.06
CA ASP A 349 -4.93 -18.69 -6.67
C ASP A 349 -5.62 -17.43 -7.25
N PRO A 350 -6.10 -16.51 -6.41
CA PRO A 350 -6.68 -15.26 -6.87
C PRO A 350 -5.69 -14.45 -7.71
N ALA A 351 -4.39 -14.57 -7.46
CA ALA A 351 -3.36 -13.85 -8.19
C ALA A 351 -3.30 -14.29 -9.67
N GLU A 352 -3.46 -15.58 -9.95
CA GLU A 352 -3.49 -16.11 -11.33
C GLU A 352 -4.75 -15.66 -12.07
N THR A 353 -5.90 -15.67 -11.39
CA THR A 353 -7.19 -15.23 -11.97
C THR A 353 -7.15 -13.74 -12.30
N VAL A 354 -6.61 -12.94 -11.38
CA VAL A 354 -6.39 -11.50 -11.55
C VAL A 354 -5.40 -11.23 -12.67
N ALA A 355 -4.28 -11.96 -12.72
CA ALA A 355 -3.28 -11.81 -13.78
C ALA A 355 -3.85 -12.18 -15.16
N ALA A 356 -4.63 -13.26 -15.26
CA ALA A 356 -5.28 -13.66 -16.50
C ALA A 356 -6.33 -12.64 -16.96
N LEU A 357 -7.11 -12.08 -16.03
CA LEU A 357 -8.08 -11.02 -16.33
C LEU A 357 -7.42 -9.70 -16.71
N ALA A 358 -6.35 -9.29 -16.01
CA ALA A 358 -5.58 -8.10 -16.33
C ALA A 358 -4.89 -8.23 -17.70
N ALA A 359 -4.33 -9.39 -18.03
CA ALA A 359 -3.75 -9.67 -19.34
C ALA A 359 -4.82 -9.64 -20.45
N SER A 360 -6.02 -10.17 -20.18
CA SER A 360 -7.14 -10.11 -21.14
C SER A 360 -7.63 -8.67 -21.35
N ALA A 361 -7.68 -7.87 -20.28
CA ALA A 361 -8.10 -6.47 -20.32
C ALA A 361 -7.12 -5.59 -21.12
N GLN A 362 -5.80 -5.81 -20.95
CA GLN A 362 -4.77 -5.12 -21.75
C GLN A 362 -4.92 -5.34 -23.26
N HIS A 363 -5.31 -6.56 -23.66
CA HIS A 363 -5.62 -6.86 -25.07
C HIS A 363 -6.90 -6.16 -25.55
N ALA A 364 -7.93 -6.04 -24.71
CA ALA A 364 -9.18 -5.36 -25.06
C ALA A 364 -9.02 -3.83 -25.17
N THR A 365 -8.17 -3.22 -24.34
CA THR A 365 -7.87 -1.77 -24.39
C THR A 365 -7.19 -1.31 -25.67
N LEU A 366 -6.55 -2.21 -26.42
CA LEU A 366 -5.99 -1.88 -27.74
C LEU A 366 -7.07 -1.63 -28.81
N TRP A 367 -8.34 -1.99 -28.55
CA TRP A 367 -9.39 -2.06 -29.57
C TRP A 367 -10.68 -1.26 -29.29
N GLY A 368 -10.84 -0.63 -28.12
CA GLY A 368 -12.14 -0.05 -27.71
C GLY A 368 -12.06 1.23 -26.86
N ARG A 369 -13.06 2.11 -27.01
CA ARG A 369 -13.31 3.28 -26.16
C ARG A 369 -14.38 2.92 -25.13
N THR A 370 -14.01 2.85 -23.85
CA THR A 370 -14.89 2.50 -22.74
C THR A 370 -16.13 3.41 -22.67
N SER A 371 -17.31 2.80 -22.57
CA SER A 371 -18.59 3.50 -22.39
C SER A 371 -19.41 2.85 -21.27
N TYR A 372 -19.54 3.57 -20.14
CA TYR A 372 -20.32 3.12 -18.99
C TYR A 372 -21.80 2.89 -19.32
N GLY A 373 -22.44 3.77 -20.10
CA GLY A 373 -23.86 3.62 -20.44
C GLY A 373 -24.14 2.37 -21.26
N ARG A 374 -23.25 2.01 -22.21
CA ARG A 374 -23.34 0.72 -22.91
C ARG A 374 -23.17 -0.46 -21.96
N ALA A 375 -22.19 -0.42 -21.05
CA ALA A 375 -21.96 -1.50 -20.09
C ALA A 375 -23.17 -1.73 -19.18
N PHE A 376 -23.77 -0.67 -18.63
CA PHE A 376 -24.97 -0.77 -17.79
C PHE A 376 -26.21 -1.24 -18.57
N THR A 377 -26.37 -0.77 -19.81
CA THR A 377 -27.49 -1.20 -20.67
C THR A 377 -27.38 -2.69 -20.99
N ARG A 378 -26.20 -3.15 -21.41
CA ARG A 378 -25.94 -4.57 -21.67
C ARG A 378 -26.11 -5.43 -20.43
N PHE A 379 -25.67 -4.97 -19.27
CA PHE A 379 -25.89 -5.66 -18.00
C PHE A 379 -27.38 -5.86 -17.71
N ALA A 380 -28.18 -4.80 -17.86
CA ALA A 380 -29.62 -4.87 -17.63
C ALA A 380 -30.33 -5.81 -18.63
N GLU A 381 -29.89 -5.84 -19.89
CA GLU A 381 -30.44 -6.70 -20.94
C GLU A 381 -30.06 -8.18 -20.76
N GLN A 382 -28.78 -8.46 -20.51
CA GLN A 382 -28.23 -9.82 -20.51
C GLN A 382 -28.38 -10.53 -19.16
N HIS A 383 -28.46 -9.77 -18.07
CA HIS A 383 -28.48 -10.31 -16.69
C HIS A 383 -29.60 -9.71 -15.83
N PRO A 384 -30.88 -9.78 -16.25
CA PRO A 384 -32.00 -9.22 -15.48
C PRO A 384 -32.22 -9.92 -14.13
N ASP A 385 -31.67 -11.12 -13.93
CA ASP A 385 -31.78 -11.93 -12.71
C ASP A 385 -30.67 -11.63 -11.68
N ALA A 386 -29.71 -10.78 -12.02
CA ALA A 386 -28.56 -10.47 -11.17
C ALA A 386 -28.97 -9.66 -9.94
N LEU A 387 -29.85 -8.67 -10.11
CA LEU A 387 -30.30 -7.79 -9.05
C LEU A 387 -31.65 -8.25 -8.51
N THR A 388 -31.73 -8.30 -7.18
CA THR A 388 -32.95 -8.62 -6.43
C THR A 388 -33.02 -7.71 -5.20
N PRO A 389 -34.17 -7.59 -4.52
CA PRO A 389 -34.30 -6.77 -3.31
C PRO A 389 -33.41 -7.20 -2.13
N LYS A 390 -32.72 -8.34 -2.22
CA LYS A 390 -31.70 -8.82 -1.25
C LYS A 390 -30.26 -8.57 -1.69
N THR A 391 -30.04 -8.08 -2.92
CA THR A 391 -28.73 -7.90 -3.53
C THR A 391 -28.14 -6.53 -3.16
N ASN A 392 -26.87 -6.49 -2.79
CA ASN A 392 -26.09 -5.26 -2.72
C ASN A 392 -25.31 -5.10 -4.02
N LEU A 393 -25.41 -3.93 -4.64
CA LEU A 393 -24.67 -3.56 -5.85
C LEU A 393 -23.43 -2.75 -5.47
N LEU A 394 -22.27 -3.16 -5.95
CA LEU A 394 -21.01 -2.43 -5.80
C LEU A 394 -20.43 -2.14 -7.18
N VAL A 395 -20.32 -0.86 -7.55
CA VAL A 395 -19.72 -0.41 -8.80
C VAL A 395 -18.32 0.14 -8.52
N LEU A 396 -17.35 -0.26 -9.33
CA LEU A 396 -15.93 0.01 -9.13
C LEU A 396 -15.36 0.54 -10.44
N GLY A 397 -14.98 1.81 -10.46
CA GLY A 397 -14.51 2.49 -11.67
C GLY A 397 -14.32 4.00 -11.47
N ASP A 398 -13.58 4.64 -12.37
CA ASP A 398 -13.23 6.07 -12.34
C ASP A 398 -14.40 7.01 -12.71
N ALA A 399 -15.49 6.46 -13.26
CA ALA A 399 -16.63 7.21 -13.80
C ALA A 399 -16.25 8.17 -14.95
N ARG A 400 -15.16 7.89 -15.68
CA ARG A 400 -14.75 8.64 -16.87
C ARG A 400 -15.58 8.19 -18.07
N SER A 401 -16.45 9.06 -18.57
CA SER A 401 -17.43 8.67 -19.60
C SER A 401 -16.92 8.84 -21.03
N ASN A 402 -15.80 9.52 -21.25
CA ASN A 402 -15.33 9.93 -22.58
C ASN A 402 -16.41 10.66 -23.41
N TYR A 403 -17.33 11.38 -22.75
CA TYR A 403 -18.51 12.02 -23.35
C TYR A 403 -19.49 11.06 -24.04
N SER A 404 -19.45 9.78 -23.68
CA SER A 404 -20.45 8.80 -24.13
C SER A 404 -21.74 8.92 -23.32
N ASP A 405 -22.82 8.30 -23.82
CA ASP A 405 -24.08 8.21 -23.08
C ASP A 405 -23.87 7.51 -21.73
N LEU A 406 -24.45 8.08 -20.69
CA LEU A 406 -24.35 7.59 -19.30
C LEU A 406 -25.45 6.58 -18.98
N ALA A 407 -26.51 6.50 -19.79
CA ALA A 407 -27.67 5.66 -19.54
C ALA A 407 -28.24 5.82 -18.11
N LEU A 408 -28.31 7.06 -17.61
CA LEU A 408 -28.79 7.37 -16.25
C LEU A 408 -30.15 6.74 -15.90
N PRO A 409 -31.14 6.63 -16.81
CA PRO A 409 -32.38 5.93 -16.52
C PRO A 409 -32.17 4.45 -16.17
N VAL A 410 -31.31 3.74 -16.93
CA VAL A 410 -30.99 2.33 -16.67
C VAL A 410 -30.30 2.18 -15.32
N VAL A 411 -29.31 3.03 -15.03
CA VAL A 411 -28.60 2.99 -13.74
C VAL A 411 -29.56 3.24 -12.57
N ARG A 412 -30.49 4.18 -12.72
CA ARG A 412 -31.53 4.44 -11.71
C ARG A 412 -32.38 3.19 -11.44
N ASP A 413 -32.79 2.48 -12.48
CA ASP A 413 -33.57 1.25 -12.34
C ASP A 413 -32.77 0.15 -11.64
N LEU A 414 -31.50 -0.02 -11.99
CA LEU A 414 -30.60 -0.97 -11.33
C LEU A 414 -30.44 -0.65 -9.83
N VAL A 415 -30.27 0.63 -9.47
CA VAL A 415 -30.17 1.08 -8.08
C VAL A 415 -31.46 0.81 -7.31
N HIS A 416 -32.63 1.02 -7.94
CA HIS A 416 -33.93 0.74 -7.30
C HIS A 416 -34.20 -0.74 -7.06
N GLN A 417 -33.68 -1.62 -7.93
CA GLN A 417 -33.81 -3.07 -7.77
C GLN A 417 -32.88 -3.62 -6.67
N ALA A 418 -31.73 -2.98 -6.47
CA ALA A 418 -30.78 -3.34 -5.43
C ALA A 418 -31.25 -2.90 -4.04
N ARG A 419 -30.90 -3.69 -3.02
CA ARG A 419 -31.14 -3.33 -1.61
C ARG A 419 -30.36 -2.07 -1.22
N HIS A 420 -29.09 -2.05 -1.65
CA HIS A 420 -28.16 -0.96 -1.46
C HIS A 420 -27.21 -0.93 -2.67
N ALA A 421 -26.81 0.27 -3.08
CA ALA A 421 -25.87 0.49 -4.17
C ALA A 421 -24.78 1.46 -3.71
N TRP A 422 -23.53 1.15 -4.04
CA TRP A 422 -22.38 2.02 -3.77
C TRP A 422 -21.45 2.05 -4.96
N TRP A 423 -20.79 3.19 -5.15
CA TRP A 423 -19.74 3.36 -6.14
C TRP A 423 -18.41 3.65 -5.44
N LEU A 424 -17.37 2.84 -5.65
CA LEU A 424 -16.02 3.20 -5.21
C LEU A 424 -15.21 3.72 -6.39
N ASN A 425 -14.77 4.97 -6.27
CA ASN A 425 -14.03 5.67 -7.30
C ASN A 425 -12.53 5.75 -6.93
N PRO A 426 -11.60 5.26 -7.78
CA PRO A 426 -10.16 5.35 -7.56
C PRO A 426 -9.57 6.73 -7.85
N GLU A 427 -10.35 7.68 -8.37
CA GLU A 427 -9.93 9.07 -8.51
C GLU A 427 -10.28 9.91 -7.27
N ALA A 428 -9.42 10.88 -6.96
CA ALA A 428 -9.66 11.84 -5.88
C ALA A 428 -10.89 12.71 -6.18
N THR A 429 -11.70 13.04 -5.16
CA THR A 429 -12.93 13.83 -5.30
C THR A 429 -12.71 15.17 -6.01
N ARG A 430 -11.52 15.78 -5.86
CA ARG A 430 -11.16 17.01 -6.57
C ARG A 430 -11.16 16.90 -8.11
N HIS A 431 -11.09 15.69 -8.66
CA HIS A 431 -11.11 15.43 -10.10
C HIS A 431 -12.49 15.00 -10.62
N TRP A 432 -13.45 14.73 -9.74
CA TRP A 432 -14.79 14.27 -10.13
C TRP A 432 -15.56 15.28 -10.99
N ASP A 433 -15.14 16.54 -10.96
CA ASP A 433 -15.75 17.66 -11.70
C ASP A 433 -14.92 18.11 -12.90
N THR A 434 -13.92 17.33 -13.28
CA THR A 434 -12.94 17.73 -14.29
C THR A 434 -13.10 16.90 -15.56
N GLY A 435 -13.01 17.57 -16.72
CA GLY A 435 -13.03 16.92 -18.02
C GLY A 435 -14.33 16.16 -18.31
N ASP A 436 -14.20 14.88 -18.63
CA ASP A 436 -15.26 13.95 -19.03
C ASP A 436 -15.82 13.09 -17.87
N SER A 437 -15.51 13.46 -16.63
CA SER A 437 -15.97 12.76 -15.44
C SER A 437 -17.48 12.90 -15.27
N ALA A 438 -18.17 11.76 -15.19
CA ALA A 438 -19.60 11.65 -14.91
C ALA A 438 -19.87 11.29 -13.43
N ALA A 439 -18.86 11.45 -12.56
CA ALA A 439 -18.95 11.10 -11.15
C ALA A 439 -20.09 11.83 -10.42
N LYS A 440 -20.36 13.09 -10.76
CA LYS A 440 -21.52 13.85 -10.23
C LYS A 440 -22.85 13.23 -10.61
N ASP A 441 -23.02 12.86 -11.87
CA ASP A 441 -24.28 12.32 -12.39
C ASP A 441 -24.60 10.95 -11.80
N TYR A 442 -23.60 10.07 -11.72
CA TYR A 442 -23.74 8.79 -11.03
C TYR A 442 -23.87 8.94 -9.51
N GLY A 443 -23.16 9.91 -8.92
CA GLY A 443 -23.21 10.23 -7.49
C GLY A 443 -24.58 10.74 -7.03
N ALA A 444 -25.36 11.33 -7.93
CA ALA A 444 -26.75 11.71 -7.66
C ALA A 444 -27.70 10.51 -7.59
N LEU A 445 -27.34 9.38 -8.22
CA LEU A 445 -28.15 8.15 -8.22
C LEU A 445 -27.76 7.19 -7.09
N MET A 446 -26.48 7.10 -6.76
CA MET A 446 -25.98 6.24 -5.67
C MET A 446 -24.81 6.90 -4.93
N PRO A 447 -24.61 6.62 -3.63
CA PRO A 447 -23.47 7.14 -2.89
C PRO A 447 -22.14 6.73 -3.54
N MET A 448 -21.36 7.74 -3.94
CA MET A 448 -20.01 7.57 -4.47
C MET A 448 -18.96 7.89 -3.41
N VAL A 449 -17.95 7.03 -3.29
CA VAL A 449 -16.92 7.10 -2.25
C VAL A 449 -15.55 7.07 -2.89
N GLU A 450 -14.68 8.01 -2.51
CA GLU A 450 -13.27 8.00 -2.89
C GLU A 450 -12.56 6.82 -2.23
N CYS A 451 -12.01 5.90 -3.04
CA CYS A 451 -11.33 4.70 -2.58
C CYS A 451 -10.06 4.44 -3.38
N ARG A 452 -9.02 5.18 -3.06
CA ARG A 452 -7.69 5.12 -3.69
C ARG A 452 -6.73 4.18 -3.00
N ASN A 453 -6.97 3.88 -1.72
CA ASN A 453 -6.07 3.07 -0.91
C ASN A 453 -6.84 2.28 0.17
N LEU A 454 -6.14 1.40 0.90
CA LEU A 454 -6.74 0.53 1.92
C LEU A 454 -7.28 1.29 3.13
N VAL A 455 -6.69 2.44 3.47
CA VAL A 455 -7.19 3.31 4.56
C VAL A 455 -8.59 3.81 4.22
N GLN A 456 -8.79 4.32 3.00
CA GLN A 456 -10.08 4.80 2.53
C GLN A 456 -11.12 3.69 2.42
N LEU A 457 -10.72 2.50 1.94
CA LEU A 457 -11.58 1.32 2.01
C LEU A 457 -11.99 1.03 3.46
N GLY A 458 -11.03 1.02 4.39
CA GLY A 458 -11.29 0.81 5.81
C GLY A 458 -12.26 1.83 6.41
N GLN A 459 -12.18 3.09 5.98
CA GLN A 459 -13.10 4.15 6.38
C GLN A 459 -14.50 3.90 5.81
N PHE A 460 -14.62 3.57 4.53
CA PHE A 460 -15.89 3.16 3.92
C PHE A 460 -16.55 2.00 4.68
N VAL A 461 -15.76 0.98 5.05
CA VAL A 461 -16.25 -0.13 5.88
C VAL A 461 -16.78 0.37 7.22
N GLN A 462 -16.18 1.40 7.83
CA GLN A 462 -16.62 2.04 9.08
C GLN A 462 -17.90 2.84 8.93
N ASP A 463 -18.03 3.62 7.87
CA ASP A 463 -19.16 4.51 7.63
C ASP A 463 -20.45 3.77 7.21
N LEU A 464 -20.33 2.50 6.81
CA LEU A 464 -21.46 1.60 6.62
C LEU A 464 -22.21 1.27 7.93
N ALA A 465 -21.70 1.71 9.10
CA ALA A 465 -22.28 1.45 10.43
C ALA A 465 -23.43 2.37 10.79
#